data_AF-A0A965Z8N1-F1
#
_entry.id   AF-A0A965Z8N1-F1
#
_cell.length_a   1.000
_cell.length_b   1.000
_cell.length_c   1.000
_cell.angle_alpha   90.00
_cell.angle_beta   90.00
_cell.angle_gamma   90.00
#
_symmetry.space_group_name_H-M   'P 1'
#
loop_
_entity.id
_entity.type
_entity.pdbx_description
1 polymer ?
#
loop_
_entity_poly.entity_id
_entity_poly.type
_entity_poly.pdbx_seq_one_letter_code
_entity_poly.pdbx_strand_id
1 'polypeptide(L)'
;MKRKSCFGPGIIRQIAMLFFLTGLLLQTNGQPATSEEIQKVAIHWLSEQNTIQCNVKQAQTVLFDGTDPVATVFSLEPKGFIIVSHLYSLPPVIAYSFQGVFDESHPFNTILPEDIRRRQALNKSHPLHEKNLTRWKQLLKRDTPVKDFSQWPPEGSTTTGGWVESQWSQSAPYNNLCPLDIVNGGRSVAGCPAVALAMIMDFTKTIHFTEFTNADDYYHNYGGNKYWIDNDYITYDFPDFPELNMYLNSISEKYIYTGELLTNDEKAALVFGCGIAAKQVYSSGVSGTFGVDQAFEAYQRFGFNEAVLVFDTDTSFFSHMKQNIMNAMPVHLALLVANGQGGHNVIADGYNTNDFYHINFGWGGMYNSWYNVPEGLPYNLTLIEGAIMDIGTLPIGIQKEPAPVTGALTIFPNPAQQRITVKLTEPHSENISLRFYDPTGKKRL
;
A
#
# COMPACT_ATOMS: atom_id res chain seq x y z
N MET A 1 -68.47 -11.53 -74.74
CA MET A 1 -67.62 -12.53 -74.04
C MET A 1 -66.17 -12.07 -74.17
N LYS A 2 -65.46 -11.95 -73.02
CA LYS A 2 -64.01 -11.67 -72.73
C LYS A 2 -63.04 -11.31 -73.89
N ARG A 3 -62.42 -10.10 -73.90
CA ARG A 3 -61.13 -9.60 -73.28
C ARG A 3 -59.90 -9.81 -74.20
N LYS A 4 -59.29 -8.74 -74.76
CA LYS A 4 -58.19 -7.83 -74.27
C LYS A 4 -56.81 -8.52 -74.24
N SER A 5 -55.77 -8.16 -75.04
CA SER A 5 -54.99 -6.92 -75.32
C SER A 5 -53.62 -6.95 -74.60
N CYS A 6 -52.50 -7.14 -75.32
CA CYS A 6 -51.54 -6.12 -75.79
C CYS A 6 -50.24 -5.99 -74.95
N PHE A 7 -49.14 -5.85 -75.70
CA PHE A 7 -47.71 -5.73 -75.37
C PHE A 7 -47.29 -4.46 -74.62
N GLY A 8 -46.09 -4.49 -74.00
CA GLY A 8 -45.25 -3.30 -73.75
C GLY A 8 -44.17 -3.48 -72.65
N PRO A 9 -42.86 -3.24 -72.92
CA PRO A 9 -41.75 -3.48 -71.99
C PRO A 9 -41.22 -2.20 -71.28
N GLY A 10 -40.46 -2.34 -70.18
CA GLY A 10 -39.76 -1.22 -69.53
C GLY A 10 -38.87 -1.63 -68.35
N ILE A 11 -37.59 -1.24 -68.42
CA ILE A 11 -36.54 -1.38 -67.41
C ILE A 11 -36.77 -0.35 -66.28
N ILE A 12 -36.78 -0.77 -65.01
CA ILE A 12 -36.65 0.13 -63.85
C ILE A 12 -35.69 -0.48 -62.83
N ARG A 13 -34.60 0.26 -62.55
CA ARG A 13 -33.69 0.10 -61.40
C ARG A 13 -34.47 0.30 -60.10
N GLN A 14 -34.34 -0.61 -59.12
CA GLN A 14 -34.74 -0.33 -57.74
C GLN A 14 -33.51 -0.25 -56.83
N ILE A 15 -33.42 0.89 -56.16
CA ILE A 15 -32.47 1.28 -55.12
C ILE A 15 -33.16 1.11 -53.77
N ALA A 16 -32.39 0.62 -52.79
CA ALA A 16 -32.49 0.79 -51.33
C ALA A 16 -33.70 0.23 -50.54
N MET A 17 -33.40 -0.69 -49.62
CA MET A 17 -33.35 -0.38 -48.19
C MET A 17 -32.66 -1.53 -47.46
N LEU A 18 -31.36 -1.39 -47.21
CA LEU A 18 -30.67 -2.18 -46.18
C LEU A 18 -31.05 -1.55 -44.84
N PHE A 19 -31.85 -2.24 -44.04
CA PHE A 19 -32.00 -1.91 -42.63
C PHE A 19 -30.67 -2.21 -41.93
N PHE A 20 -29.83 -1.19 -41.72
CA PHE A 20 -28.89 -1.21 -40.61
C PHE A 20 -29.71 -1.10 -39.33
N LEU A 21 -30.11 -2.25 -38.77
CA LEU A 21 -30.41 -2.31 -37.34
C LEU A 21 -29.09 -2.04 -36.62
N THR A 22 -28.86 -0.77 -36.24
CA THR A 22 -27.97 -0.47 -35.13
C THR A 22 -28.63 -1.08 -33.90
N GLY A 23 -28.25 -2.32 -33.60
CA GLY A 23 -28.59 -2.98 -32.37
C GLY A 23 -28.06 -2.13 -31.22
N LEU A 24 -28.94 -1.35 -30.61
CA LEU A 24 -28.70 -0.80 -29.29
C LEU A 24 -28.74 -2.00 -28.35
N LEU A 25 -27.61 -2.69 -28.24
CA LEU A 25 -27.41 -3.76 -27.25
C LEU A 25 -27.70 -3.12 -25.89
N LEU A 26 -28.83 -3.50 -25.30
CA LEU A 26 -29.10 -3.26 -23.90
C LEU A 26 -28.00 -3.98 -23.12
N GLN A 27 -26.94 -3.24 -22.76
CA GLN A 27 -25.88 -3.72 -21.88
C GLN A 27 -26.54 -4.09 -20.56
N THR A 28 -26.71 -5.40 -20.32
CA THR A 28 -27.32 -5.92 -19.10
C THR A 28 -26.24 -6.17 -18.05
N ASN A 29 -26.62 -6.06 -16.78
CA ASN A 29 -25.75 -6.23 -15.60
C ASN A 29 -24.99 -7.57 -15.49
N GLY A 30 -25.15 -8.51 -16.42
CA GLY A 30 -24.53 -9.84 -16.36
C GLY A 30 -23.82 -10.29 -17.63
N GLN A 31 -23.75 -9.47 -18.68
CA GLN A 31 -22.95 -9.79 -19.87
C GLN A 31 -21.51 -9.29 -19.69
N PRO A 32 -20.49 -10.07 -20.09
CA PRO A 32 -19.13 -9.56 -20.11
C PRO A 32 -18.95 -8.51 -21.22
N ALA A 33 -18.11 -7.51 -20.97
CA ALA A 33 -17.68 -6.55 -21.97
C ALA A 33 -16.84 -7.26 -23.05
N THR A 34 -16.96 -6.81 -24.29
CA THR A 34 -16.14 -7.34 -25.40
C THR A 34 -14.69 -6.89 -25.27
N SER A 35 -13.75 -7.64 -25.86
CA SER A 35 -12.33 -7.25 -25.86
C SER A 35 -12.09 -5.86 -26.48
N GLU A 36 -12.88 -5.47 -27.48
CA GLU A 36 -12.83 -4.13 -28.09
C GLU A 36 -13.28 -3.05 -27.11
N GLU A 37 -14.35 -3.28 -26.35
CA GLU A 37 -14.81 -2.36 -25.30
C GLU A 37 -13.81 -2.24 -24.16
N ILE A 38 -13.25 -3.36 -23.70
CA ILE A 38 -12.22 -3.42 -22.65
C ILE A 38 -11.00 -2.57 -23.06
N GLN A 39 -10.50 -2.73 -24.29
CA GLN A 39 -9.37 -1.94 -24.79
C GLN A 39 -9.73 -0.46 -24.93
N LYS A 40 -10.92 -0.12 -25.47
CA LYS A 40 -11.39 1.26 -25.57
C LYS A 40 -11.47 1.93 -24.21
N VAL A 41 -12.00 1.23 -23.21
CA VAL A 41 -12.10 1.71 -21.83
C VAL A 41 -10.73 1.98 -21.24
N ALA A 42 -9.74 1.09 -21.44
CA ALA A 42 -8.37 1.34 -20.98
C ALA A 42 -7.82 2.65 -21.55
N ILE A 43 -7.92 2.83 -22.88
CA ILE A 43 -7.40 4.01 -23.58
C ILE A 43 -8.13 5.29 -23.14
N HIS A 44 -9.46 5.26 -23.06
CA HIS A 44 -10.24 6.44 -22.68
C HIS A 44 -10.02 6.80 -21.21
N TRP A 45 -9.93 5.83 -20.30
CA TRP A 45 -9.66 6.08 -18.89
C TRP A 45 -8.28 6.72 -18.68
N LEU A 46 -7.25 6.24 -19.40
CA LEU A 46 -5.92 6.84 -19.36
C LEU A 46 -5.92 8.27 -19.87
N SER A 47 -6.71 8.56 -20.92
CA SER A 47 -6.81 9.92 -21.45
C SER A 47 -7.45 10.93 -20.50
N GLU A 48 -8.11 10.46 -19.43
CA GLU A 48 -8.64 11.32 -18.37
C GLU A 48 -7.62 11.62 -17.26
N GLN A 49 -6.49 10.90 -17.24
CA GLN A 49 -5.42 11.14 -16.27
C GLN A 49 -4.55 12.27 -16.83
N ASN A 50 -4.87 13.51 -16.45
CA ASN A 50 -4.41 14.78 -17.06
C ASN A 50 -2.88 14.99 -17.13
N THR A 51 -2.09 14.14 -16.48
CA THR A 51 -0.69 14.37 -16.12
C THR A 51 0.27 13.36 -16.73
N ILE A 52 -0.22 12.24 -17.27
CA ILE A 52 0.65 11.12 -17.64
C ILE A 52 0.52 10.80 -19.13
N GLN A 53 1.62 11.02 -19.86
CA GLN A 53 1.77 10.57 -21.23
C GLN A 53 2.13 9.08 -21.23
N CYS A 54 1.10 8.22 -21.24
CA CYS A 54 1.31 6.79 -21.43
C CYS A 54 0.32 6.21 -22.44
N ASN A 55 0.76 5.14 -23.12
CA ASN A 55 -0.04 4.42 -24.11
C ASN A 55 -0.19 2.95 -23.72
N VAL A 56 -1.31 2.36 -24.09
CA VAL A 56 -1.55 0.92 -23.93
C VAL A 56 -0.70 0.14 -24.93
N LYS A 57 0.12 -0.80 -24.44
CA LYS A 57 0.80 -1.80 -25.28
C LYS A 57 -0.20 -2.80 -25.83
N GLN A 58 0.16 -3.40 -26.98
CA GLN A 58 -0.63 -4.47 -27.57
C GLN A 58 -0.59 -5.78 -26.73
N ALA A 59 0.46 -5.97 -25.92
CA ALA A 59 0.57 -7.13 -25.03
C ALA A 59 -0.42 -7.05 -23.88
N GLN A 60 -1.17 -8.13 -23.66
CA GLN A 60 -2.20 -8.22 -22.64
C GLN A 60 -2.08 -9.55 -21.86
N THR A 61 -2.35 -9.50 -20.57
CA THR A 61 -2.49 -10.70 -19.71
C THR A 61 -3.94 -10.80 -19.27
N VAL A 62 -4.55 -11.98 -19.40
CA VAL A 62 -5.93 -12.20 -18.93
C VAL A 62 -5.87 -12.89 -17.57
N LEU A 63 -6.61 -12.36 -16.61
CA LEU A 63 -6.80 -12.97 -15.29
C LEU A 63 -8.02 -13.86 -15.31
N PHE A 64 -7.93 -15.01 -14.65
CA PHE A 64 -8.97 -16.03 -14.64
C PHE A 64 -9.40 -16.38 -13.21
N ASP A 65 -10.70 -16.59 -13.01
CA ASP A 65 -11.23 -17.29 -11.85
C ASP A 65 -11.63 -18.71 -12.30
N GLY A 66 -10.79 -19.69 -11.98
CA GLY A 66 -10.89 -21.02 -12.60
C GLY A 66 -10.66 -20.95 -14.11
N THR A 67 -11.70 -21.19 -14.90
CA THR A 67 -11.66 -21.11 -16.37
C THR A 67 -12.23 -19.81 -16.93
N ASP A 68 -12.88 -18.99 -16.11
CA ASP A 68 -13.62 -17.83 -16.57
C ASP A 68 -12.74 -16.59 -16.57
N PRO A 69 -12.59 -15.87 -17.70
CA PRO A 69 -11.78 -14.67 -17.78
C PRO A 69 -12.48 -13.51 -17.06
N VAL A 70 -11.83 -12.92 -16.06
CA VAL A 70 -12.44 -11.93 -15.16
C VAL A 70 -11.91 -10.51 -15.34
N ALA A 71 -10.67 -10.35 -15.81
CA ALA A 71 -10.05 -9.05 -16.10
C ALA A 71 -8.94 -9.17 -17.14
N THR A 72 -8.62 -8.06 -17.80
CA THR A 72 -7.49 -7.94 -18.72
C THR A 72 -6.52 -6.88 -18.19
N VAL A 73 -5.25 -7.25 -18.14
CA VAL A 73 -4.12 -6.38 -17.81
C VAL A 73 -3.47 -5.90 -19.10
N PHE A 74 -3.35 -4.59 -19.25
CA PHE A 74 -2.58 -3.97 -20.31
C PHE A 74 -1.31 -3.35 -19.74
N SER A 75 -0.16 -3.69 -20.31
CA SER A 75 1.08 -2.97 -20.02
C SER A 75 1.06 -1.57 -20.65
N LEU A 76 1.73 -0.62 -20.01
CA LEU A 76 1.82 0.76 -20.48
C LEU A 76 3.23 1.08 -21.03
N GLU A 77 3.30 2.03 -21.95
CA GLU A 77 4.55 2.67 -22.40
C GLU A 77 4.60 4.12 -21.89
N PRO A 78 5.72 4.58 -21.29
CA PRO A 78 7.00 3.89 -21.18
C PRO A 78 7.06 2.79 -20.10
N LYS A 79 6.21 2.85 -19.08
CA LYS A 79 6.10 1.84 -18.01
C LYS A 79 4.73 1.92 -17.33
N GLY A 80 4.39 0.90 -16.54
CA GLY A 80 3.13 0.79 -15.83
C GLY A 80 2.21 -0.31 -16.38
N PHE A 81 1.04 -0.43 -15.78
CA PHE A 81 -0.04 -1.29 -16.22
C PHE A 81 -1.42 -0.71 -15.82
N ILE A 82 -2.46 -1.17 -16.49
CA ILE A 82 -3.86 -0.92 -16.15
C ILE A 82 -4.65 -2.22 -16.24
N ILE A 83 -5.52 -2.47 -15.26
CA ILE A 83 -6.33 -3.69 -15.16
C ILE A 83 -7.79 -3.32 -15.32
N VAL A 84 -8.39 -3.81 -16.41
CA VAL A 84 -9.79 -3.55 -16.79
C VAL A 84 -10.62 -4.78 -16.49
N SER A 85 -11.75 -4.59 -15.80
CA SER A 85 -12.68 -5.68 -15.48
C SER A 85 -13.45 -6.14 -16.72
N HIS A 86 -13.89 -7.39 -16.73
CA HIS A 86 -14.72 -7.90 -17.82
C HIS A 86 -16.22 -7.68 -17.61
N LEU A 87 -16.66 -7.13 -16.48
CA LEU A 87 -18.09 -7.10 -16.14
C LEU A 87 -18.57 -5.68 -15.96
N TYR A 88 -19.68 -5.33 -16.63
CA TYR A 88 -20.29 -4.00 -16.49
C TYR A 88 -20.83 -3.69 -15.09
N SER A 89 -21.11 -4.74 -14.30
CA SER A 89 -21.50 -4.61 -12.89
C SER A 89 -20.33 -4.21 -11.99
N LEU A 90 -19.09 -4.33 -12.44
CA LEU A 90 -17.89 -3.95 -11.70
C LEU A 90 -17.31 -2.63 -12.21
N PRO A 91 -16.48 -1.94 -11.40
CA PRO A 91 -15.73 -0.77 -11.87
C PRO A 91 -14.94 -1.13 -13.15
N PRO A 92 -14.95 -0.27 -14.18
CA PRO A 92 -14.26 -0.59 -15.44
C PRO A 92 -12.77 -0.82 -15.24
N VAL A 93 -12.11 0.00 -14.41
CA VAL A 93 -10.71 -0.17 -14.02
C VAL A 93 -10.68 -0.58 -12.55
N ILE A 94 -10.03 -1.70 -12.23
CA ILE A 94 -9.94 -2.23 -10.86
C ILE A 94 -8.59 -1.91 -10.23
N ALA A 95 -7.52 -1.88 -11.01
CA ALA A 95 -6.20 -1.48 -10.51
C ALA A 95 -5.35 -0.88 -11.63
N TYR A 96 -4.37 -0.06 -11.26
CA TYR A 96 -3.36 0.44 -12.18
C TYR A 96 -2.08 0.80 -11.42
N SER A 97 -0.98 0.92 -12.16
CA SER A 97 0.24 1.56 -11.68
C SER A 97 0.92 2.25 -12.86
N PHE A 98 1.38 3.49 -12.66
CA PHE A 98 2.16 4.21 -13.68
C PHE A 98 3.66 3.97 -13.56
N GLN A 99 4.09 3.29 -12.50
CA GLN A 99 5.50 3.04 -12.19
C GLN A 99 5.82 1.55 -12.10
N GLY A 100 4.85 0.74 -11.65
CA GLY A 100 5.02 -0.69 -11.40
C GLY A 100 5.07 -1.53 -12.67
N VAL A 101 5.46 -2.80 -12.48
CA VAL A 101 5.49 -3.82 -13.52
C VAL A 101 4.43 -4.87 -13.17
N PHE A 102 3.78 -5.44 -14.19
CA PHE A 102 2.91 -6.59 -14.02
C PHE A 102 3.55 -7.83 -14.64
N ASP A 103 3.88 -8.82 -13.82
CA ASP A 103 4.44 -10.11 -14.21
C ASP A 103 3.71 -11.27 -13.52
N GLU A 104 4.19 -12.50 -13.69
CA GLU A 104 3.59 -13.72 -13.11
C GLU A 104 3.63 -13.74 -11.57
N SER A 105 4.55 -12.99 -10.94
CA SER A 105 4.70 -12.91 -9.49
C SER A 105 3.89 -11.77 -8.87
N HIS A 106 3.20 -10.96 -9.69
CA HIS A 106 2.40 -9.84 -9.19
C HIS A 106 1.30 -10.31 -8.21
N PRO A 107 1.11 -9.64 -7.05
CA PRO A 107 0.13 -10.05 -6.04
C PRO A 107 -1.30 -10.15 -6.59
N PHE A 108 -1.67 -9.22 -7.46
CA PHE A 108 -2.95 -9.23 -8.16
C PHE A 108 -3.25 -10.46 -9.02
N ASN A 109 -2.27 -11.31 -9.38
CA ASN A 109 -2.56 -12.60 -10.03
C ASN A 109 -3.39 -13.51 -9.13
N THR A 110 -3.29 -13.36 -7.80
CA THR A 110 -4.04 -14.15 -6.82
C THR A 110 -5.17 -13.35 -6.17
N ILE A 111 -4.92 -12.07 -5.86
CA ILE A 111 -5.87 -11.20 -5.16
C ILE A 111 -7.06 -10.84 -6.06
N LEU A 112 -6.84 -10.42 -7.32
CA LEU A 112 -7.93 -9.88 -8.13
C LEU A 112 -8.97 -10.91 -8.58
N PRO A 113 -8.61 -12.14 -8.99
CA PRO A 113 -9.62 -13.13 -9.33
C PRO A 113 -10.58 -13.42 -8.17
N GLU A 114 -10.03 -13.57 -6.96
CA GLU A 114 -10.80 -13.79 -5.74
C GLU A 114 -11.67 -12.58 -5.39
N ASP A 115 -11.11 -11.37 -5.41
CA ASP A 115 -11.86 -10.13 -5.15
C ASP A 115 -13.00 -9.93 -6.15
N ILE A 116 -12.74 -10.14 -7.44
CA ILE A 116 -13.76 -10.04 -8.49
C ILE A 116 -14.88 -11.05 -8.22
N ARG A 117 -14.54 -12.30 -7.89
CA ARG A 117 -15.54 -13.33 -7.56
C ARG A 117 -16.41 -12.92 -6.37
N ARG A 118 -15.81 -12.37 -5.31
CA ARG A 118 -16.56 -11.88 -4.15
C ARG A 118 -17.48 -10.72 -4.52
N ARG A 119 -16.99 -9.74 -5.28
CA ARG A 119 -17.80 -8.59 -5.72
C ARG A 119 -18.98 -8.99 -6.62
N GLN A 120 -18.88 -10.06 -7.38
CA GLN A 120 -20.00 -10.58 -8.19
C GLN A 120 -21.21 -11.03 -7.33
N ALA A 121 -20.99 -11.38 -6.06
CA ALA A 121 -22.07 -11.73 -5.15
C ALA A 121 -22.86 -10.50 -4.64
N LEU A 122 -22.45 -9.29 -5.02
CA LEU A 122 -23.17 -8.05 -4.69
C LEU A 122 -24.60 -8.11 -5.22
N ASN A 123 -25.54 -7.69 -4.37
CA ASN A 123 -26.95 -7.67 -4.75
C ASN A 123 -27.17 -6.84 -6.03
N LYS A 124 -27.88 -7.40 -7.01
CA LYS A 124 -28.17 -6.74 -8.29
C LYS A 124 -28.82 -5.37 -8.16
N SER A 125 -29.58 -5.11 -7.10
CA SER A 125 -30.19 -3.80 -6.82
C SER A 125 -29.25 -2.82 -6.10
N HIS A 126 -28.01 -3.18 -5.82
CA HIS A 126 -27.08 -2.31 -5.12
C HIS A 126 -26.71 -1.08 -5.97
N PRO A 127 -26.66 0.14 -5.40
CA PRO A 127 -26.38 1.38 -6.15
C PRO A 127 -25.04 1.37 -6.91
N LEU A 128 -24.06 0.58 -6.44
CA LEU A 128 -22.78 0.44 -7.13
C LEU A 128 -22.91 -0.13 -8.55
N HIS A 129 -23.90 -0.99 -8.83
CA HIS A 129 -24.10 -1.49 -10.19
C HIS A 129 -24.47 -0.38 -11.17
N GLU A 130 -25.38 0.52 -10.78
CA GLU A 130 -25.75 1.67 -11.61
C GLU A 130 -24.59 2.67 -11.77
N LYS A 131 -23.82 2.89 -10.69
CA LYS A 131 -22.58 3.69 -10.73
C LYS A 131 -21.60 3.10 -11.76
N ASN A 132 -21.35 1.79 -11.70
CA ASN A 132 -20.43 1.08 -12.58
C ASN A 132 -20.90 1.09 -14.04
N LEU A 133 -22.16 0.76 -14.31
CA LEU A 133 -22.77 0.84 -15.64
C LEU A 133 -22.66 2.24 -16.24
N THR A 134 -22.93 3.27 -15.44
CA THR A 134 -22.83 4.67 -15.87
C THR A 134 -21.39 5.00 -16.25
N ARG A 135 -20.42 4.59 -15.44
CA ARG A 135 -19.00 4.82 -15.71
C ARG A 135 -18.51 4.10 -16.97
N TRP A 136 -18.93 2.85 -17.19
CA TRP A 136 -18.70 2.12 -18.44
C TRP A 136 -19.23 2.89 -19.66
N LYS A 137 -20.47 3.36 -19.61
CA LYS A 137 -21.08 4.13 -20.71
C LYS A 137 -20.35 5.44 -21.00
N GLN A 138 -19.93 6.17 -19.96
CA GLN A 138 -19.15 7.41 -20.09
C GLN A 138 -17.82 7.14 -20.80
N LEU A 139 -17.07 6.14 -20.32
CA LEU A 139 -15.80 5.76 -20.92
C LEU A 139 -15.97 5.28 -22.37
N LEU A 140 -16.95 4.43 -22.66
CA LEU A 140 -17.16 3.92 -24.02
C LEU A 140 -17.54 5.02 -25.02
N LYS A 141 -18.29 6.04 -24.58
CA LYS A 141 -18.72 7.17 -25.42
C LYS A 141 -17.73 8.35 -25.43
N ARG A 142 -16.71 8.30 -24.56
CA ARG A 142 -15.81 9.43 -24.29
C ARG A 142 -16.58 10.68 -23.85
N ASP A 143 -17.64 10.45 -23.07
CA ASP A 143 -18.59 11.45 -22.56
C ASP A 143 -18.42 11.58 -21.04
N THR A 144 -17.16 11.74 -20.62
CA THR A 144 -16.82 11.85 -19.20
C THR A 144 -16.92 13.31 -18.79
N PRO A 145 -17.73 13.64 -17.77
CA PRO A 145 -17.74 14.99 -17.21
C PRO A 145 -16.35 15.34 -16.69
N VAL A 146 -15.92 16.59 -16.87
CA VAL A 146 -14.74 17.10 -16.17
C VAL A 146 -15.03 16.99 -14.68
N LYS A 147 -14.32 16.11 -13.98
CA LYS A 147 -14.43 15.93 -12.54
C LYS A 147 -13.21 16.58 -11.89
N ASP A 148 -13.42 17.23 -10.75
CA ASP A 148 -12.31 17.67 -9.92
C ASP A 148 -11.55 16.42 -9.43
N PHE A 149 -10.38 16.19 -10.02
CA PHE A 149 -9.47 15.16 -9.59
C PHE A 149 -8.64 15.69 -8.43
N SER A 150 -8.56 14.91 -7.35
CA SER A 150 -7.65 15.17 -6.25
C SER A 150 -7.11 13.86 -5.75
N GLN A 151 -5.86 13.91 -5.27
CA GLN A 151 -5.14 12.77 -4.75
C GLN A 151 -4.37 13.19 -3.49
N TRP A 152 -4.23 12.25 -2.57
CA TRP A 152 -3.44 12.34 -1.36
C TRP A 152 -2.47 11.15 -1.36
N PRO A 153 -1.15 11.38 -1.29
CA PRO A 153 -0.49 12.69 -1.41
C PRO A 153 -0.78 13.37 -2.76
N PRO A 154 -0.64 14.71 -2.85
CA PRO A 154 -0.77 15.42 -4.12
C PRO A 154 0.09 14.76 -5.20
N GLU A 155 -0.45 14.64 -6.41
CA GLU A 155 0.24 13.95 -7.49
C GLU A 155 1.63 14.55 -7.75
N GLY A 156 2.64 13.67 -7.84
CA GLY A 156 4.04 14.05 -8.05
C GLY A 156 4.76 14.61 -6.82
N SER A 157 4.10 14.72 -5.66
CA SER A 157 4.75 15.17 -4.42
C SER A 157 5.60 14.08 -3.73
N THR A 158 5.37 12.81 -4.03
CA THR A 158 6.20 11.68 -3.56
C THR A 158 6.66 10.84 -4.74
N THR A 159 7.79 10.15 -4.55
CA THR A 159 8.37 9.29 -5.58
C THR A 159 7.59 7.98 -5.80
N THR A 160 6.83 7.55 -4.79
CA THR A 160 6.06 6.30 -4.80
C THR A 160 4.62 6.49 -5.27
N GLY A 161 4.08 7.71 -5.17
CA GLY A 161 2.66 8.02 -5.37
C GLY A 161 1.82 7.89 -4.10
N GLY A 162 2.33 7.24 -3.05
CA GLY A 162 1.76 7.20 -1.70
C GLY A 162 2.60 8.01 -0.71
N TRP A 163 2.10 8.20 0.52
CA TRP A 163 2.79 8.95 1.57
C TRP A 163 4.09 8.28 2.02
N VAL A 164 4.17 6.95 1.98
CA VAL A 164 5.34 6.20 2.43
C VAL A 164 6.35 6.12 1.29
N GLU A 165 7.47 6.83 1.46
CA GLU A 165 8.58 6.80 0.49
C GLU A 165 9.51 5.59 0.67
N SER A 166 9.51 4.96 1.84
CA SER A 166 10.29 3.75 2.08
C SER A 166 9.74 2.58 1.25
N GLN A 167 10.65 1.92 0.54
CA GLN A 167 10.37 0.76 -0.30
C GLN A 167 11.10 -0.45 0.25
N TRP A 168 10.72 -0.88 1.45
CA TRP A 168 11.34 -2.04 2.11
C TRP A 168 10.78 -3.35 1.58
N SER A 169 11.51 -4.44 1.81
CA SER A 169 11.18 -5.78 1.32
C SER A 169 11.31 -6.81 2.45
N GLN A 170 10.94 -8.05 2.18
CA GLN A 170 11.05 -9.15 3.15
C GLN A 170 12.39 -9.91 3.08
N SER A 171 13.24 -9.55 2.14
CA SER A 171 14.58 -10.10 1.93
C SER A 171 15.68 -9.14 2.40
N ALA A 172 16.95 -9.48 2.16
CA ALA A 172 18.07 -8.67 2.59
C ALA A 172 17.97 -7.22 2.05
N PRO A 173 18.33 -6.21 2.87
CA PRO A 173 18.91 -6.34 4.21
C PRO A 173 17.87 -6.52 5.33
N TYR A 174 16.58 -6.36 5.06
CA TYR A 174 15.53 -6.24 6.08
C TYR A 174 15.32 -7.48 6.94
N ASN A 175 15.70 -8.66 6.43
CA ASN A 175 15.64 -9.90 7.19
C ASN A 175 16.98 -10.32 7.81
N ASN A 176 18.04 -9.51 7.72
CA ASN A 176 19.39 -9.90 8.14
C ASN A 176 19.50 -10.30 9.63
N LEU A 177 18.59 -9.82 10.48
CA LEU A 177 18.54 -10.14 11.91
C LEU A 177 17.40 -11.10 12.27
N CYS A 178 16.64 -11.59 11.28
CA CYS A 178 15.59 -12.58 11.53
C CYS A 178 16.21 -13.97 11.79
N PRO A 179 15.61 -14.82 12.63
CA PRO A 179 16.17 -16.13 13.00
C PRO A 179 16.47 -17.02 11.79
N LEU A 180 17.52 -17.85 11.87
CA LEU A 180 17.80 -18.90 10.88
C LEU A 180 16.73 -19.98 10.91
N ASP A 181 16.30 -20.43 9.75
CA ASP A 181 15.50 -21.65 9.61
C ASP A 181 16.47 -22.84 9.51
N ILE A 182 16.80 -23.46 10.64
CA ILE A 182 17.77 -24.57 10.67
C ILE A 182 17.16 -25.88 10.13
N VAL A 183 15.83 -25.96 10.00
CA VAL A 183 15.11 -27.14 9.50
C VAL A 183 15.06 -27.14 7.97
N ASN A 184 14.68 -26.03 7.37
CA ASN A 184 14.51 -25.90 5.91
C ASN A 184 15.69 -25.19 5.23
N GLY A 185 16.61 -24.63 6.02
CA GLY A 185 17.79 -23.92 5.57
C GLY A 185 17.53 -22.45 5.24
N GLY A 186 18.55 -21.63 5.46
CA GLY A 186 18.56 -20.20 5.14
C GLY A 186 18.08 -19.32 6.29
N ARG A 187 18.18 -18.00 6.08
CA ARG A 187 17.63 -17.01 7.01
C ARG A 187 16.14 -16.83 6.76
N SER A 188 15.36 -16.73 7.83
CA SER A 188 13.92 -16.51 7.70
C SER A 188 13.64 -15.23 6.93
N VAL A 189 12.56 -15.20 6.15
CA VAL A 189 12.07 -13.94 5.56
C VAL A 189 11.55 -13.03 6.67
N ALA A 190 11.55 -11.72 6.45
CA ALA A 190 11.17 -10.77 7.50
C ALA A 190 9.69 -10.85 7.92
N GLY A 191 8.83 -11.23 6.97
CA GLY A 191 7.39 -11.29 7.16
C GLY A 191 6.69 -9.98 6.80
N CYS A 192 5.56 -10.09 6.10
CA CYS A 192 4.80 -8.92 5.65
C CYS A 192 4.26 -8.01 6.77
N PRO A 193 3.80 -8.52 7.93
CA PRO A 193 3.30 -7.63 8.98
C PRO A 193 4.43 -6.78 9.58
N ALA A 194 5.59 -7.39 9.84
CA ALA A 194 6.74 -6.70 10.39
C ALA A 194 7.31 -5.64 9.44
N VAL A 195 7.35 -5.92 8.13
CA VAL A 195 7.80 -4.96 7.12
C VAL A 195 6.82 -3.78 6.98
N ALA A 196 5.51 -4.02 6.98
CA ALA A 196 4.50 -2.96 6.96
C ALA A 196 4.59 -2.07 8.21
N LEU A 197 4.63 -2.69 9.39
CA LEU A 197 4.78 -2.04 10.69
C LEU A 197 6.02 -1.12 10.71
N ALA A 198 7.17 -1.66 10.33
CA ALA A 198 8.45 -0.96 10.36
C ALA A 198 8.52 0.21 9.37
N MET A 199 7.95 0.07 8.16
CA MET A 199 7.86 1.17 7.21
C MET A 199 6.93 2.29 7.67
N ILE A 200 5.81 1.96 8.35
CA ILE A 200 4.93 2.98 8.94
C ILE A 200 5.63 3.69 10.11
N MET A 201 6.35 2.97 10.97
CA MET A 201 7.16 3.59 12.02
C MET A 201 8.24 4.50 11.43
N ASP A 202 8.93 4.06 10.37
CA ASP A 202 9.86 4.92 9.65
C ASP A 202 9.19 6.13 9.04
N PHE A 203 7.96 6.03 8.54
CA PHE A 203 7.21 7.19 8.07
C PHE A 203 6.90 8.17 9.22
N THR A 204 6.45 7.66 10.38
CA THR A 204 6.16 8.50 11.55
C THR A 204 7.40 9.09 12.22
N LYS A 205 8.59 8.55 11.90
CA LYS A 205 9.88 8.89 12.52
C LYS A 205 9.81 8.79 14.05
N THR A 206 9.21 7.73 14.56
CA THR A 206 9.21 7.43 16.00
C THR A 206 9.00 5.94 16.24
N ILE A 207 9.66 5.45 17.29
CA ILE A 207 9.39 4.14 17.92
C ILE A 207 9.18 4.30 19.43
N HIS A 208 8.95 5.53 19.90
CA HIS A 208 8.74 5.90 21.30
C HIS A 208 9.81 5.38 22.28
N PHE A 209 11.08 5.35 21.84
CA PHE A 209 12.20 4.81 22.64
C PHE A 209 11.93 3.40 23.17
N THR A 210 11.28 2.57 22.35
CA THR A 210 10.95 1.20 22.72
C THR A 210 12.21 0.36 22.89
N GLU A 211 12.27 -0.35 24.02
CA GLU A 211 13.28 -1.37 24.33
C GLU A 211 12.57 -2.69 24.67
N PHE A 212 13.21 -3.81 24.35
CA PHE A 212 12.76 -5.16 24.70
C PHE A 212 13.47 -5.68 25.97
N THR A 213 12.76 -6.48 26.75
CA THR A 213 13.24 -7.09 27.99
C THR A 213 12.79 -8.56 28.05
N ASN A 214 13.24 -9.34 29.02
CA ASN A 214 12.79 -10.74 29.18
C ASN A 214 11.27 -10.90 29.33
N ALA A 215 10.50 -9.83 29.59
CA ALA A 215 9.04 -9.87 29.57
C ALA A 215 8.46 -9.99 28.14
N ASP A 216 9.26 -9.68 27.12
CA ASP A 216 8.93 -9.77 25.70
C ASP A 216 9.33 -11.12 25.09
N ASP A 217 9.91 -12.01 25.90
CA ASP A 217 10.23 -13.36 25.48
C ASP A 217 8.98 -14.11 24.99
N TYR A 218 9.12 -14.86 23.91
CA TYR A 218 8.08 -15.77 23.44
C TYR A 218 8.64 -17.01 22.78
N TYR A 219 7.82 -18.06 22.80
CA TYR A 219 8.17 -19.34 22.20
C TYR A 219 7.72 -19.40 20.74
N HIS A 220 8.68 -19.49 19.84
CA HIS A 220 8.46 -19.74 18.43
C HIS A 220 8.23 -21.24 18.17
N ASN A 221 7.19 -21.58 17.43
CA ASN A 221 6.88 -22.95 17.01
C ASN A 221 6.19 -22.98 15.64
N TYR A 222 6.98 -23.00 14.57
CA TYR A 222 6.48 -22.98 13.19
C TYR A 222 7.51 -23.58 12.22
N GLY A 223 7.04 -24.19 11.12
CA GLY A 223 7.91 -24.74 10.08
C GLY A 223 8.86 -25.85 10.57
N GLY A 224 8.59 -26.44 11.73
CA GLY A 224 9.46 -27.40 12.40
C GLY A 224 10.50 -26.77 13.34
N ASN A 225 10.75 -25.46 13.25
CA ASN A 225 11.65 -24.74 14.15
C ASN A 225 10.98 -24.45 15.49
N LYS A 226 11.72 -24.66 16.57
CA LYS A 226 11.24 -24.54 17.96
C LYS A 226 12.31 -23.89 18.82
N TYR A 227 12.04 -22.67 19.28
CA TYR A 227 13.02 -21.89 20.02
C TYR A 227 12.37 -20.75 20.79
N TRP A 228 13.10 -20.23 21.79
CA TRP A 228 12.74 -19.04 22.52
C TRP A 228 13.45 -17.83 21.92
N ILE A 229 12.67 -16.79 21.64
CA ILE A 229 13.18 -15.43 21.55
C ILE A 229 13.06 -14.87 22.97
N ASP A 230 14.10 -14.33 23.60
CA ASP A 230 15.45 -14.09 23.06
C ASP A 230 16.49 -15.21 23.36
N ASN A 231 16.18 -16.18 24.22
CA ASN A 231 17.18 -17.08 24.84
C ASN A 231 17.98 -17.98 23.88
N ASP A 232 17.44 -18.33 22.71
CA ASP A 232 18.11 -19.24 21.75
C ASP A 232 18.87 -18.48 20.63
N TYR A 233 19.17 -17.20 20.84
CA TYR A 233 19.78 -16.28 19.86
C TYR A 233 21.08 -16.79 19.23
N ILE A 234 21.94 -17.51 19.98
CA ILE A 234 23.19 -18.09 19.46
C ILE A 234 22.90 -19.19 18.43
N THR A 235 21.94 -20.07 18.72
CA THR A 235 21.66 -21.24 17.86
C THR A 235 20.98 -20.81 16.56
N TYR A 236 20.13 -19.79 16.65
CA TYR A 236 19.33 -19.30 15.53
C TYR A 236 19.85 -17.99 14.93
N ASP A 237 21.04 -17.52 15.35
CA ASP A 237 21.81 -16.42 14.77
C ASP A 237 20.98 -15.13 14.58
N PHE A 238 20.39 -14.66 15.68
CA PHE A 238 19.72 -13.37 15.80
C PHE A 238 20.29 -12.61 17.02
N PRO A 239 20.09 -11.28 17.15
CA PRO A 239 20.60 -10.54 18.30
C PRO A 239 19.76 -10.82 19.56
N ASP A 240 20.41 -10.92 20.72
CA ASP A 240 19.70 -10.89 22.00
C ASP A 240 19.07 -9.49 22.24
N PHE A 241 18.21 -9.34 23.25
CA PHE A 241 17.57 -8.05 23.51
C PHE A 241 18.55 -6.91 23.82
N PRO A 242 19.62 -7.10 24.61
CA PRO A 242 20.65 -6.08 24.79
C PRO A 242 21.25 -5.57 23.47
N GLU A 243 21.65 -6.47 22.56
CA GLU A 243 22.18 -6.10 21.25
C GLU A 243 21.12 -5.41 20.38
N LEU A 244 19.90 -5.95 20.33
CA LEU A 244 18.80 -5.36 19.57
C LEU A 244 18.48 -3.93 20.07
N ASN A 245 18.44 -3.72 21.39
CA ASN A 245 18.16 -2.42 21.99
C ASN A 245 19.23 -1.37 21.66
N MET A 246 20.49 -1.77 21.42
CA MET A 246 21.51 -0.83 20.94
C MET A 246 21.13 -0.24 19.57
N TYR A 247 20.60 -1.06 18.66
CA TYR A 247 20.09 -0.58 17.37
C TYR A 247 18.83 0.28 17.54
N LEU A 248 17.88 -0.13 18.38
CA LEU A 248 16.63 0.63 18.62
C LEU A 248 16.87 1.99 19.27
N ASN A 249 17.83 2.08 20.20
CA ASN A 249 18.25 3.36 20.75
C ASN A 249 18.87 4.26 19.66
N SER A 250 19.74 3.70 18.81
CA SER A 250 20.31 4.45 17.69
C SER A 250 19.25 4.94 16.70
N ILE A 251 18.25 4.12 16.37
CA ILE A 251 17.09 4.51 15.54
C ILE A 251 16.32 5.66 16.18
N SER A 252 16.02 5.56 17.47
CA SER A 252 15.29 6.61 18.21
C SER A 252 16.06 7.92 18.22
N GLU A 253 17.38 7.87 18.44
CA GLU A 253 18.25 9.05 18.37
C GLU A 253 18.24 9.69 16.98
N LYS A 254 18.29 8.89 15.91
CA LYS A 254 18.27 9.39 14.54
C LYS A 254 16.95 10.04 14.17
N TYR A 255 15.84 9.41 14.54
CA TYR A 255 14.52 9.94 14.26
C TYR A 255 14.24 11.25 14.99
N ILE A 256 14.70 11.41 16.23
CA ILE A 256 14.33 12.56 17.06
C ILE A 256 15.35 13.70 16.99
N TYR A 257 16.65 13.40 16.89
CA TYR A 257 17.70 14.42 17.09
C TYR A 257 18.51 14.74 15.84
N THR A 258 18.74 13.78 14.94
CA THR A 258 19.69 13.98 13.83
C THR A 258 19.04 14.06 12.45
N GLY A 259 17.91 13.38 12.24
CA GLY A 259 17.28 13.24 10.93
C GLY A 259 18.11 12.39 9.95
N GLU A 260 19.09 11.64 10.44
CA GLU A 260 19.91 10.75 9.60
C GLU A 260 19.10 9.56 9.07
N LEU A 261 19.49 9.09 7.89
CA LEU A 261 18.92 7.87 7.32
C LEU A 261 19.38 6.64 8.10
N LEU A 262 18.47 5.68 8.24
CA LEU A 262 18.80 4.39 8.83
C LEU A 262 19.78 3.60 7.96
N THR A 263 20.74 2.96 8.63
CA THR A 263 21.63 1.97 8.02
C THR A 263 20.87 0.68 7.69
N ASN A 264 21.50 -0.23 6.94
CA ASN A 264 20.88 -1.51 6.63
C ASN A 264 20.65 -2.37 7.87
N ASP A 265 21.55 -2.33 8.84
CA ASP A 265 21.42 -3.10 10.09
C ASP A 265 20.33 -2.51 10.99
N GLU A 266 20.21 -1.18 11.05
CA GLU A 266 19.11 -0.51 11.76
C GLU A 266 17.75 -0.82 11.12
N LYS A 267 17.67 -0.86 9.79
CA LYS A 267 16.43 -1.29 9.10
C LYS A 267 16.09 -2.74 9.46
N ALA A 268 17.08 -3.63 9.44
CA ALA A 268 16.90 -5.03 9.83
C ALA A 268 16.47 -5.16 11.31
N ALA A 269 17.05 -4.35 12.19
CA ALA A 269 16.73 -4.33 13.62
C ALA A 269 15.32 -3.82 13.89
N LEU A 270 14.90 -2.74 13.21
CA LEU A 270 13.53 -2.23 13.33
C LEU A 270 12.52 -3.28 12.86
N VAL A 271 12.77 -3.89 11.69
CA VAL A 271 11.91 -4.94 11.14
C VAL A 271 11.88 -6.17 12.07
N PHE A 272 13.01 -6.60 12.62
CA PHE A 272 13.06 -7.72 13.56
C PHE A 272 12.31 -7.39 14.88
N GLY A 273 12.53 -6.21 15.46
CA GLY A 273 11.82 -5.72 16.64
C GLY A 273 10.31 -5.63 16.41
N CYS A 274 9.88 -5.16 15.24
CA CYS A 274 8.48 -5.20 14.80
C CYS A 274 7.89 -6.62 14.83
N GLY A 275 8.65 -7.60 14.35
CA GLY A 275 8.27 -9.00 14.41
C GLY A 275 8.21 -9.58 15.82
N ILE A 276 9.13 -9.20 16.70
CA ILE A 276 9.13 -9.59 18.13
C ILE A 276 7.89 -9.04 18.83
N ALA A 277 7.60 -7.75 18.66
CA ALA A 277 6.43 -7.11 19.25
C ALA A 277 5.11 -7.75 18.78
N ALA A 278 5.07 -8.21 17.53
CA ALA A 278 3.93 -8.95 16.98
C ALA A 278 3.90 -10.44 17.37
N LYS A 279 4.92 -10.95 18.08
CA LYS A 279 5.11 -12.38 18.37
C LYS A 279 4.97 -13.24 17.11
N GLN A 280 5.57 -12.77 16.00
CA GLN A 280 5.39 -13.40 14.70
C GLN A 280 6.11 -14.75 14.61
N VAL A 281 5.66 -15.60 13.70
CA VAL A 281 6.39 -16.82 13.34
C VAL A 281 7.35 -16.55 12.19
N TYR A 282 8.45 -17.29 12.15
CA TYR A 282 9.54 -17.16 11.19
C TYR A 282 9.84 -18.50 10.50
N SER A 283 10.05 -18.44 9.18
CA SER A 283 10.68 -19.52 8.41
C SER A 283 11.34 -18.94 7.15
N SER A 284 12.16 -19.74 6.47
CA SER A 284 12.77 -19.30 5.20
C SER A 284 11.77 -19.22 4.03
N GLY A 285 10.60 -19.86 4.16
CA GLY A 285 9.53 -19.79 3.16
C GLY A 285 8.52 -18.67 3.39
N VAL A 286 8.06 -18.50 4.62
CA VAL A 286 7.08 -17.47 5.01
C VAL A 286 7.21 -17.13 6.49
N SER A 287 7.09 -15.85 6.80
CA SER A 287 7.03 -15.33 8.17
C SER A 287 5.84 -14.39 8.30
N GLY A 288 5.23 -14.32 9.48
CA GLY A 288 4.09 -13.46 9.71
C GLY A 288 3.31 -13.80 10.96
N THR A 289 2.13 -13.20 11.07
CA THR A 289 1.20 -13.38 12.19
C THR A 289 0.06 -14.31 11.80
N PHE A 290 -0.64 -14.86 12.80
CA PHE A 290 -1.85 -15.65 12.59
C PHE A 290 -3.12 -14.79 12.46
N GLY A 291 -3.04 -13.53 12.84
CA GLY A 291 -4.11 -12.54 12.69
C GLY A 291 -3.56 -11.11 12.68
N VAL A 292 -4.40 -10.18 12.24
CA VAL A 292 -4.09 -8.74 12.25
C VAL A 292 -4.02 -8.15 13.66
N ASP A 293 -4.66 -8.79 14.64
CA ASP A 293 -4.61 -8.44 16.06
C ASP A 293 -3.19 -8.48 16.64
N GLN A 294 -2.37 -9.44 16.23
CA GLN A 294 -0.96 -9.48 16.63
C GLN A 294 -0.16 -8.27 16.12
N ALA A 295 -0.43 -7.80 14.90
CA ALA A 295 0.19 -6.58 14.38
C ALA A 295 -0.31 -5.33 15.14
N PHE A 296 -1.59 -5.32 15.55
CA PHE A 296 -2.14 -4.28 16.40
C PHE A 296 -1.47 -4.24 17.79
N GLU A 297 -1.30 -5.40 18.45
CA GLU A 297 -0.58 -5.51 19.71
C GLU A 297 0.86 -4.99 19.60
N ALA A 298 1.51 -5.19 18.44
CA ALA A 298 2.83 -4.64 18.19
C ALA A 298 2.83 -3.11 18.20
N TYR A 299 1.87 -2.44 17.54
CA TYR A 299 1.74 -0.98 17.62
C TYR A 299 1.56 -0.49 19.06
N GLN A 300 0.71 -1.17 19.84
CA GLN A 300 0.52 -0.87 21.27
C GLN A 300 1.82 -1.04 22.05
N ARG A 301 2.60 -2.09 21.76
CA ARG A 301 3.90 -2.35 22.39
C ARG A 301 4.94 -1.27 22.09
N PHE A 302 4.85 -0.67 20.90
CA PHE A 302 5.67 0.47 20.50
C PHE A 302 5.12 1.83 20.95
N GLY A 303 4.04 1.85 21.75
CA GLY A 303 3.50 3.07 22.34
C GLY A 303 2.54 3.88 21.47
N PHE A 304 2.09 3.33 20.33
CA PHE A 304 1.05 3.95 19.49
C PHE A 304 -0.35 3.70 20.07
N ASN A 305 -0.64 4.31 21.22
CA ASN A 305 -1.85 4.05 22.01
C ASN A 305 -3.14 4.52 21.31
N GLU A 306 -3.02 5.48 20.39
CA GLU A 306 -4.13 6.01 19.60
C GLU A 306 -4.53 5.09 18.45
N ALA A 307 -3.65 4.15 18.06
CA ALA A 307 -3.96 3.23 16.98
C ALA A 307 -5.20 2.39 17.32
N VAL A 308 -6.00 2.08 16.31
CA VAL A 308 -7.21 1.27 16.44
C VAL A 308 -7.24 0.16 15.40
N LEU A 309 -7.66 -1.03 15.81
CA LEU A 309 -7.96 -2.13 14.91
C LEU A 309 -9.43 -2.07 14.49
N VAL A 310 -9.66 -1.91 13.19
CA VAL A 310 -11.00 -1.86 12.59
C VAL A 310 -11.13 -3.03 11.61
N PHE A 311 -12.16 -3.86 11.80
CA PHE A 311 -12.45 -4.97 10.90
C PHE A 311 -13.33 -4.52 9.73
N ASP A 312 -13.30 -5.26 8.63
CA ASP A 312 -14.10 -4.98 7.42
C ASP A 312 -15.60 -4.88 7.71
N THR A 313 -16.10 -5.61 8.71
CA THR A 313 -17.48 -5.59 9.21
C THR A 313 -17.97 -4.23 9.71
N ASP A 314 -17.07 -3.30 10.03
CA ASP A 314 -17.43 -1.97 10.51
C ASP A 314 -17.86 -1.07 9.34
N THR A 315 -19.06 -0.48 9.44
CA THR A 315 -19.60 0.42 8.41
C THR A 315 -18.77 1.68 8.17
N SER A 316 -17.94 2.08 9.15
CA SER A 316 -17.05 3.23 9.06
C SER A 316 -15.71 2.92 8.39
N PHE A 317 -15.37 1.63 8.20
CA PHE A 317 -14.05 1.17 7.78
C PHE A 317 -13.45 2.00 6.63
N PHE A 318 -14.15 2.06 5.48
CA PHE A 318 -13.64 2.78 4.30
C PHE A 318 -13.56 4.29 4.51
N SER A 319 -14.54 4.87 5.21
CA SER A 319 -14.55 6.29 5.50
C SER A 319 -13.41 6.70 6.45
N HIS A 320 -13.09 5.84 7.44
CA HIS A 320 -12.01 6.04 8.39
C HIS A 320 -10.64 5.86 7.74
N MET A 321 -10.46 4.79 6.96
CA MET A 321 -9.24 4.54 6.18
C MET A 321 -8.94 5.71 5.22
N LYS A 322 -9.96 6.15 4.48
CA LYS A 322 -9.86 7.33 3.60
C LYS A 322 -9.44 8.57 4.37
N GLN A 323 -10.06 8.84 5.52
CA GLN A 323 -9.74 10.02 6.33
C GLN A 323 -8.31 9.96 6.90
N ASN A 324 -7.85 8.77 7.31
CA ASN A 324 -6.47 8.55 7.76
C ASN A 324 -5.47 8.93 6.67
N ILE A 325 -5.67 8.36 5.48
CA ILE A 325 -4.80 8.61 4.33
C ILE A 325 -4.84 10.09 3.92
N MET A 326 -6.01 10.73 3.91
CA MET A 326 -6.12 12.17 3.60
C MET A 326 -5.41 13.05 4.63
N ASN A 327 -5.26 12.57 5.87
CA ASN A 327 -4.51 13.21 6.95
C ASN A 327 -3.04 12.79 7.01
N ALA A 328 -2.51 12.13 5.96
CA ALA A 328 -1.15 11.60 5.92
C ALA A 328 -0.83 10.64 7.08
N MET A 329 -1.81 9.82 7.47
CA MET A 329 -1.63 8.68 8.37
C MET A 329 -1.77 7.38 7.54
N PRO A 330 -0.65 6.74 7.16
CA PRO A 330 -0.68 5.46 6.47
C PRO A 330 -1.37 4.38 7.31
N VAL A 331 -2.13 3.54 6.63
CA VAL A 331 -2.92 2.47 7.25
C VAL A 331 -2.23 1.13 7.03
N HIS A 332 -2.07 0.36 8.09
CA HIS A 332 -1.65 -1.05 7.97
C HIS A 332 -2.88 -1.87 7.60
N LEU A 333 -2.90 -2.46 6.41
CA LEU A 333 -4.05 -3.17 5.85
C LEU A 333 -3.76 -4.67 5.73
N ALA A 334 -4.59 -5.50 6.37
CA ALA A 334 -4.53 -6.95 6.24
C ALA A 334 -5.50 -7.43 5.15
N LEU A 335 -4.96 -8.15 4.18
CA LEU A 335 -5.69 -8.76 3.08
C LEU A 335 -5.67 -10.29 3.22
N LEU A 336 -6.78 -10.95 2.97
CA LEU A 336 -6.86 -12.39 2.78
C LEU A 336 -6.37 -12.75 1.37
N VAL A 337 -5.64 -13.85 1.23
CA VAL A 337 -5.31 -14.42 -0.09
C VAL A 337 -6.30 -15.52 -0.46
N ALA A 338 -6.36 -15.86 -1.76
CA ALA A 338 -7.35 -16.77 -2.34
C ALA A 338 -7.51 -18.08 -1.54
N ASN A 339 -8.75 -18.54 -1.41
CA ASN A 339 -9.18 -19.71 -0.61
C ASN A 339 -9.02 -19.58 0.92
N GLY A 340 -8.65 -18.41 1.46
CA GLY A 340 -8.60 -18.17 2.91
C GLY A 340 -7.48 -18.89 3.66
N GLN A 341 -6.48 -19.43 2.95
CA GLN A 341 -5.35 -20.18 3.53
C GLN A 341 -4.14 -19.30 3.87
N GLY A 342 -4.35 -18.01 4.10
CA GLY A 342 -3.31 -17.07 4.51
C GLY A 342 -3.77 -15.62 4.37
N GLY A 343 -2.89 -14.70 4.76
CA GLY A 343 -3.08 -13.27 4.59
C GLY A 343 -1.80 -12.58 4.13
N HIS A 344 -1.95 -11.35 3.68
CA HIS A 344 -0.86 -10.45 3.33
C HIS A 344 -1.12 -9.08 3.96
N ASN A 345 -0.14 -8.60 4.71
CA ASN A 345 -0.19 -7.29 5.34
C ASN A 345 0.55 -6.29 4.44
N VAL A 346 -0.13 -5.22 4.10
CA VAL A 346 0.32 -4.17 3.18
C VAL A 346 0.08 -2.81 3.81
N ILE A 347 0.55 -1.75 3.18
CA ILE A 347 0.26 -0.37 3.60
C ILE A 347 -0.68 0.27 2.59
N ALA A 348 -1.79 0.84 3.06
CA ALA A 348 -2.59 1.77 2.29
C ALA A 348 -2.20 3.21 2.66
N ASP A 349 -1.54 3.92 1.76
CA ASP A 349 -0.90 5.21 2.00
C ASP A 349 -1.21 6.27 0.93
N GLY A 350 -2.23 6.04 0.10
CA GLY A 350 -2.71 7.07 -0.81
C GLY A 350 -4.15 6.86 -1.20
N TYR A 351 -4.83 7.94 -1.59
CA TYR A 351 -6.24 7.94 -1.99
C TYR A 351 -6.47 8.97 -3.10
N ASN A 352 -7.38 8.69 -4.03
CA ASN A 352 -7.83 9.68 -5.00
C ASN A 352 -9.35 9.72 -5.19
N THR A 353 -9.86 10.81 -5.76
CA THR A 353 -11.31 11.04 -5.94
C THR A 353 -11.97 10.13 -6.99
N ASN A 354 -11.22 9.16 -7.54
CA ASN A 354 -11.72 8.06 -8.34
C ASN A 354 -11.89 6.76 -7.53
N ASP A 355 -11.85 6.84 -6.19
CA ASP A 355 -12.01 5.74 -5.23
C ASP A 355 -10.88 4.68 -5.33
N PHE A 356 -9.67 5.09 -5.71
CA PHE A 356 -8.49 4.22 -5.65
C PHE A 356 -7.67 4.51 -4.40
N TYR A 357 -7.18 3.44 -3.78
CA TYR A 357 -6.19 3.50 -2.71
C TYR A 357 -4.82 3.09 -3.26
N HIS A 358 -3.77 3.84 -2.94
CA HIS A 358 -2.40 3.41 -3.21
C HIS A 358 -1.99 2.37 -2.17
N ILE A 359 -1.50 1.23 -2.66
CA ILE A 359 -1.09 0.09 -1.86
C ILE A 359 0.41 -0.13 -2.04
N ASN A 360 1.15 -0.05 -0.95
CA ASN A 360 2.54 -0.49 -0.86
C ASN A 360 2.57 -1.92 -0.31
N PHE A 361 3.00 -2.87 -1.15
CA PHE A 361 2.99 -4.31 -0.83
C PHE A 361 4.17 -4.75 0.07
N GLY A 362 5.11 -3.85 0.40
CA GLY A 362 6.30 -4.22 1.18
C GLY A 362 7.22 -5.19 0.43
N TRP A 363 7.30 -5.04 -0.90
CA TRP A 363 8.11 -5.84 -1.82
C TRP A 363 9.06 -4.95 -2.64
N GLY A 364 9.74 -4.02 -1.97
CA GLY A 364 10.74 -3.17 -2.63
C GLY A 364 10.15 -2.18 -3.64
N GLY A 365 8.86 -1.85 -3.52
CA GLY A 365 8.15 -0.95 -4.44
C GLY A 365 7.74 -1.56 -5.78
N MET A 366 8.16 -2.80 -6.09
CA MET A 366 7.99 -3.43 -7.40
C MET A 366 6.54 -3.50 -7.88
N TYR A 367 5.62 -3.77 -6.95
CA TYR A 367 4.21 -4.04 -7.23
C TYR A 367 3.27 -2.97 -6.67
N ASN A 368 3.82 -1.84 -6.20
CA ASN A 368 3.00 -0.76 -5.65
C ASN A 368 2.00 -0.26 -6.70
N SER A 369 0.75 -0.18 -6.29
CA SER A 369 -0.37 -0.05 -7.20
C SER A 369 -1.51 0.74 -6.59
N TRP A 370 -2.26 1.42 -7.45
CA TRP A 370 -3.57 1.97 -7.11
C TRP A 370 -4.62 0.87 -7.29
N TYR A 371 -5.38 0.59 -6.24
CA TYR A 371 -6.38 -0.45 -6.19
C TYR A 371 -7.76 0.13 -5.84
N ASN A 372 -8.76 -0.20 -6.65
CA ASN A 372 -10.13 0.24 -6.47
C ASN A 372 -10.86 -0.71 -5.52
N VAL A 373 -11.13 -0.25 -4.31
CA VAL A 373 -12.06 -0.90 -3.39
C VAL A 373 -13.19 0.09 -3.13
N PRO A 374 -14.34 -0.03 -3.82
CA PRO A 374 -15.35 1.00 -3.80
C PRO A 374 -15.98 1.13 -2.41
N GLU A 375 -16.13 2.37 -1.95
CA GLU A 375 -16.87 2.68 -0.72
C GLU A 375 -18.30 2.14 -0.82
N GLY A 376 -18.80 1.56 0.27
CA GLY A 376 -20.14 0.96 0.34
C GLY A 376 -20.24 -0.47 -0.20
N LEU A 377 -19.12 -1.13 -0.52
CA LEU A 377 -19.12 -2.56 -0.75
C LEU A 377 -19.38 -3.27 0.61
N PRO A 378 -20.33 -4.23 0.69
CA PRO A 378 -20.52 -5.03 1.90
C PRO A 378 -19.23 -5.75 2.30
N TYR A 379 -18.97 -5.81 3.61
CA TYR A 379 -17.71 -6.29 4.18
C TYR A 379 -17.27 -7.66 3.65
N ASN A 380 -18.20 -8.62 3.63
CA ASN A 380 -17.99 -10.00 3.18
C ASN A 380 -17.68 -10.14 1.68
N LEU A 381 -17.75 -9.05 0.91
CA LEU A 381 -17.47 -9.03 -0.52
C LEU A 381 -16.09 -8.45 -0.84
N THR A 382 -15.27 -8.16 0.17
CA THR A 382 -13.88 -7.72 0.02
C THR A 382 -12.91 -8.85 0.40
N LEU A 383 -11.63 -8.65 0.10
CA LEU A 383 -10.53 -9.45 0.65
C LEU A 383 -9.93 -8.86 1.92
N ILE A 384 -10.50 -7.81 2.48
CA ILE A 384 -9.93 -7.14 3.64
C ILE A 384 -10.31 -7.94 4.88
N GLU A 385 -9.30 -8.32 5.68
CA GLU A 385 -9.50 -8.92 6.99
C GLU A 385 -9.76 -7.82 8.03
N GLY A 386 -8.93 -6.79 8.00
CA GLY A 386 -9.00 -5.64 8.89
C GLY A 386 -7.88 -4.66 8.60
N ALA A 387 -7.87 -3.55 9.32
CA ALA A 387 -6.84 -2.54 9.21
C ALA A 387 -6.56 -1.91 10.56
N ILE A 388 -5.30 -1.52 10.75
CA ILE A 388 -4.87 -0.73 11.89
C ILE A 388 -4.75 0.71 11.41
N MET A 389 -5.54 1.59 12.00
CA MET A 389 -5.70 2.99 11.65
C MET A 389 -5.29 3.87 12.83
N ASP A 390 -5.21 5.18 12.62
CA ASP A 390 -4.80 6.18 13.61
C ASP A 390 -3.37 5.93 14.13
N ILE A 391 -2.52 5.36 13.28
CA ILE A 391 -1.13 5.05 13.59
C ILE A 391 -0.30 6.32 13.50
N GLY A 392 -0.01 6.89 14.67
CA GLY A 392 0.78 8.09 14.79
C GLY A 392 -0.03 9.31 14.38
N THR A 393 -0.44 10.12 15.36
CA THR A 393 -1.02 11.42 15.06
C THR A 393 0.08 12.33 14.50
N LEU A 394 -0.05 12.79 13.26
CA LEU A 394 0.49 14.11 12.94
C LEU A 394 -0.26 15.08 13.87
N PRO A 395 0.43 15.90 14.69
CA PRO A 395 -0.26 16.93 15.45
C PRO A 395 -0.96 17.84 14.45
N ILE A 396 -2.28 17.70 14.28
CA ILE A 396 -3.09 18.68 13.56
C ILE A 396 -3.24 19.85 14.51
N GLY A 397 -2.23 20.67 14.43
CA GLY A 397 -2.04 21.94 15.09
C GLY A 397 -0.74 22.37 14.49
N ILE A 398 -0.69 23.59 13.96
CA ILE A 398 0.58 24.24 13.67
C ILE A 398 1.39 24.06 14.96
N GLN A 399 2.31 23.09 15.02
CA GLN A 399 3.47 23.24 15.86
C GLN A 399 4.08 24.47 15.23
N LYS A 400 3.77 25.60 15.86
CA LYS A 400 4.56 26.80 15.74
C LYS A 400 5.95 26.24 15.95
N GLU A 401 6.72 26.14 14.87
CA GLU A 401 8.16 25.91 14.93
C GLU A 401 8.59 26.55 16.24
N PRO A 402 9.04 25.78 17.25
CA PRO A 402 9.51 26.41 18.46
C PRO A 402 10.50 27.42 17.95
N ALA A 403 10.15 28.71 18.08
CA ALA A 403 10.95 29.78 17.52
C ALA A 403 12.37 29.42 17.95
N PRO A 404 13.34 29.32 17.01
CA PRO A 404 14.66 28.85 17.36
C PRO A 404 15.03 29.60 18.61
N VAL A 405 15.39 28.91 19.68
CA VAL A 405 15.80 29.56 20.93
C VAL A 405 17.14 30.22 20.61
N THR A 406 17.10 31.31 19.85
CA THR A 406 18.16 32.23 19.57
C THR A 406 18.35 33.01 20.86
N GLY A 407 19.07 32.40 21.80
CA GLY A 407 19.36 33.09 23.05
C GLY A 407 20.16 32.32 24.09
N ALA A 408 20.15 30.98 24.08
CA ALA A 408 20.74 30.26 25.21
C ALA A 408 22.27 30.13 25.15
N LEU A 409 22.86 30.06 23.95
CA LEU A 409 24.26 29.65 23.79
C LEU A 409 24.96 30.48 22.71
N THR A 410 25.98 31.25 23.10
CA THR A 410 26.87 31.92 22.13
C THR A 410 28.25 31.28 22.17
N ILE A 411 28.75 30.84 21.03
CA ILE A 411 30.06 30.19 20.89
C ILE A 411 30.99 31.11 20.08
N PHE A 412 32.11 31.54 20.66
CA PHE A 412 33.07 32.40 19.96
C PHE A 412 34.53 32.22 20.42
N PRO A 413 35.53 32.50 19.56
CA PRO A 413 35.39 32.81 18.13
C PRO A 413 35.04 31.56 17.31
N ASN A 414 34.33 31.74 16.19
CA ASN A 414 34.11 30.70 15.18
C ASN A 414 34.59 31.25 13.82
N PRO A 415 35.64 30.69 13.19
CA PRO A 415 36.38 29.47 13.60
C PRO A 415 37.30 29.69 14.81
N ALA A 416 37.34 28.71 15.71
CA ALA A 416 38.22 28.73 16.87
C ALA A 416 39.59 28.10 16.55
N GLN A 417 40.67 28.67 17.09
CA GLN A 417 42.01 28.12 16.91
C GLN A 417 42.47 27.24 18.08
N GLN A 418 42.40 27.75 19.31
CA GLN A 418 42.90 27.04 20.51
C GLN A 418 41.97 27.11 21.72
N ARG A 419 41.02 28.05 21.74
CA ARG A 419 40.04 28.24 22.81
C ARG A 419 38.69 28.57 22.22
N ILE A 420 37.66 28.01 22.83
CA ILE A 420 36.26 28.29 22.53
C ILE A 420 35.65 28.86 23.81
N THR A 421 34.94 29.99 23.68
CA THR A 421 34.15 30.57 24.78
C THR A 421 32.69 30.21 24.56
N VAL A 422 32.07 29.60 25.57
CA VAL A 422 30.65 29.27 25.60
C VAL A 422 29.98 30.23 26.59
N LYS A 423 29.15 31.14 26.09
CA LYS A 423 28.40 32.09 26.91
C LYS A 423 26.93 31.67 26.99
N LEU A 424 26.43 31.52 28.21
CA LEU A 424 25.01 31.31 28.52
C LEU A 424 24.40 32.67 28.90
N THR A 425 23.26 33.01 28.31
CA THR A 425 22.74 34.40 28.35
C THR A 425 21.66 34.65 29.39
N GLU A 426 21.19 33.64 30.14
CA GLU A 426 20.20 33.79 31.20
C GLU A 426 20.57 33.04 32.50
N PRO A 427 20.10 33.49 33.67
CA PRO A 427 20.36 32.82 34.94
C PRO A 427 19.53 31.52 35.03
N HIS A 428 20.19 30.37 34.96
CA HIS A 428 19.55 29.07 35.16
C HIS A 428 19.67 28.63 36.62
N SER A 429 18.58 28.10 37.20
CA SER A 429 18.50 27.59 38.58
C SER A 429 18.83 26.10 38.70
N GLU A 430 19.38 25.48 37.66
CA GLU A 430 19.63 24.03 37.58
C GLU A 430 21.06 23.69 37.14
N ASN A 431 21.50 22.47 37.43
CA ASN A 431 22.85 21.98 37.10
C ASN A 431 23.03 21.82 35.58
N ILE A 432 23.93 22.61 34.99
CA ILE A 432 24.25 22.54 33.56
C ILE A 432 25.44 21.60 33.32
N SER A 433 25.28 20.64 32.42
CA SER A 433 26.36 19.77 31.93
C SER A 433 26.70 20.11 30.48
N LEU A 434 27.94 20.54 30.21
CA LEU A 434 28.47 20.73 28.86
C LEU A 434 29.29 19.51 28.43
N ARG A 435 29.11 19.04 27.20
CA ARG A 435 29.87 17.93 26.60
C ARG A 435 30.42 18.34 25.24
N PHE A 436 31.67 18.00 24.98
CA PHE A 436 32.35 18.31 23.72
C PHE A 436 32.63 17.03 22.93
N TYR A 437 32.31 17.02 21.64
CA TYR A 437 32.52 15.90 20.74
C TYR A 437 33.36 16.35 19.55
N ASP A 438 34.19 15.45 19.02
CA ASP A 438 34.90 15.70 17.75
C ASP A 438 34.02 15.35 16.53
N PRO A 439 34.44 15.65 15.28
CA PRO A 439 33.66 15.35 14.08
C PRO A 439 33.40 13.86 13.83
N THR A 440 34.04 12.96 14.59
CA THR A 440 33.80 11.51 14.56
C THR A 440 32.85 11.04 15.66
N GLY A 441 32.26 11.98 16.42
CA GLY A 441 31.32 11.70 17.51
C GLY A 441 31.99 11.27 18.81
N LYS A 442 33.33 11.32 18.92
CA LYS A 442 34.03 10.90 20.15
C LYS A 442 34.04 12.04 21.17
N LYS A 443 33.56 11.78 22.39
CA LYS A 443 33.58 12.73 23.50
C LYS A 443 35.03 13.09 23.89
N ARG A 444 35.34 14.39 23.94
CA ARG A 444 36.66 14.93 24.29
C ARG A 444 36.68 15.60 25.67
N LEU A 445 35.54 16.12 26.14
CA LEU A 445 35.35 16.61 27.52
C LEU A 445 33.89 16.44 27.96
#